data_AF-A0A944F0K2-F1
#
_entry.id   AF-A0A944F0K2-F1
#
_cell.length_a   1.000
_cell.length_b   1.000
_cell.length_c   1.000
_cell.angle_alpha   90.00
_cell.angle_beta   90.00
_cell.angle_gamma   90.00
#
_symmetry.space_group_name_H-M   'P 1'
#
loop_
_entity.id
_entity.type
_entity.pdbx_description
1 polymer ?
#
loop_
_entity_poly.entity_id
_entity_poly.type
_entity_poly.pdbx_seq_one_letter_code
_entity_poly.pdbx_strand_id
1 'polypeptide(L)' 'MYDDSPPPRPARPTLDRSQRGRLDYVRNHLQEARSVDLASLDPAALIMLVERLRGGLDDMVRLITETHDLD' A
#
# COMPACT_ATOMS: atom_id res chain seq x y z
N MET A 1 -38.07 -19.93 7.90
CA MET A 1 -37.28 -18.77 7.43
C MET A 1 -35.83 -19.17 7.50
N TYR A 2 -35.13 -19.18 6.37
CA TYR A 2 -33.66 -19.20 6.41
C TYR A 2 -33.22 -17.78 6.79
N ASP A 3 -32.41 -17.69 7.84
CA ASP A 3 -31.75 -16.46 8.23
C ASP A 3 -30.72 -16.13 7.14
N ASP A 4 -31.13 -15.29 6.19
CA ASP A 4 -30.33 -14.84 5.03
C ASP A 4 -29.39 -13.69 5.43
N SER A 5 -28.98 -13.64 6.70
CA SER A 5 -28.06 -12.63 7.20
C SER A 5 -26.68 -12.83 6.52
N PRO A 6 -26.16 -11.80 5.83
CA PRO A 6 -24.86 -11.90 5.19
C PRO A 6 -23.78 -12.21 6.25
N PRO A 7 -22.76 -13.01 5.90
CA PRO A 7 -21.72 -13.36 6.86
C PRO A 7 -21.10 -12.09 7.44
N PRO A 8 -20.74 -12.10 8.74
CA PRO A 8 -20.11 -10.95 9.37
C PRO A 8 -18.85 -10.58 8.59
N ARG A 9 -18.77 -9.31 8.17
CA ARG A 9 -17.56 -8.81 7.49
C ARG A 9 -16.37 -8.98 8.43
N PRO A 10 -15.24 -9.51 7.97
CA PRO A 10 -14.04 -9.58 8.80
C PRO A 10 -13.74 -8.17 9.31
N ALA A 11 -13.46 -8.08 10.62
CA ALA A 11 -13.11 -6.81 11.23
C ALA A 11 -11.90 -6.24 10.50
N ARG A 12 -11.95 -4.94 10.15
CA ARG A 12 -10.77 -4.30 9.56
C ARG A 12 -9.61 -4.41 10.56
N PRO A 13 -8.41 -4.84 10.13
CA PRO A 13 -7.28 -4.91 11.03
C PRO A 13 -6.97 -3.51 11.56
N THR A 14 -6.80 -3.40 12.87
CA THR A 14 -6.36 -2.16 13.50
C THR A 14 -4.85 -2.07 13.33
N LEU A 15 -4.40 -1.12 12.50
CA LEU A 15 -2.97 -0.89 12.30
C LEU A 15 -2.35 -0.28 13.56
N ASP A 16 -1.20 -0.82 13.96
CA ASP A 16 -0.35 -0.17 14.95
C ASP A 16 0.29 1.13 14.40
N ARG A 17 1.07 1.81 15.24
CA ARG A 17 1.72 3.08 14.85
C ARG A 17 2.74 2.89 13.71
N SER A 18 3.51 1.82 13.71
CA SER A 18 4.53 1.50 12.71
C SER A 18 3.90 1.18 11.37
N GLN A 19 2.90 0.29 11.39
CA GLN A 19 2.10 -0.11 10.24
C GLN A 19 1.37 1.08 9.60
N ARG A 20 0.79 1.96 10.42
CA ARG A 20 0.18 3.20 9.92
C ARG A 20 1.22 4.12 9.27
N GLY A 21 2.40 4.28 9.88
CA GLY A 21 3.48 5.07 9.32
C GLY A 21 3.96 4.56 7.95
N ARG A 22 4.09 3.25 7.78
CA ARG A 22 4.40 2.60 6.50
C ARG A 22 3.34 2.88 5.44
N LEU A 23 2.07 2.71 5.78
CA LEU A 23 0.96 3.01 4.86
C LEU A 23 0.95 4.48 4.42
N ASP A 24 1.13 5.40 5.36
CA ASP A 24 1.14 6.83 5.08
C ASP A 24 2.35 7.23 4.22
N TYR A 25 3.52 6.66 4.49
CA TYR A 25 4.72 6.84 3.67
C TYR A 25 4.48 6.41 2.21
N VAL A 26 3.96 5.20 1.98
CA VAL A 26 3.68 4.70 0.64
C VAL A 26 2.60 5.52 -0.07
N ARG A 27 1.55 5.93 0.65
CA ARG A 27 0.50 6.80 0.09
C ARG A 27 1.04 8.14 -0.39
N ASN A 28 1.88 8.78 0.40
CA ASN A 28 2.48 10.06 0.05
C ASN A 28 3.35 9.92 -1.20
N HIS A 29 4.22 8.90 -1.26
CA HIS A 29 5.04 8.67 -2.45
C HIS A 29 4.25 8.28 -3.70
N LEU A 30 3.17 7.52 -3.54
CA LEU A 30 2.28 7.22 -4.67
C LEU A 30 1.59 8.48 -5.18
N GLN A 31 1.16 9.37 -4.28
CA GLN A 31 0.57 10.65 -4.65
C GLN A 31 1.60 11.57 -5.34
N GLU A 32 2.81 11.68 -4.80
CA GLU A 32 3.92 12.40 -5.44
C GLU A 32 4.16 11.86 -6.84
N ALA A 33 4.38 10.55 -7.00
CA ALA A 33 4.66 9.93 -8.29
C ALA A 33 3.56 10.16 -9.32
N ARG A 34 2.28 10.16 -8.91
CA ARG A 34 1.14 10.48 -9.78
C ARG A 34 1.12 11.92 -10.28
N SER A 35 1.74 12.84 -9.54
CA SER A 35 1.83 14.25 -9.93
C SER A 35 3.02 14.57 -10.83
N VAL A 36 3.95 13.62 -11.02
CA VAL A 36 5.14 13.82 -11.83
C VAL A 36 4.83 13.66 -13.32
N ASP A 37 5.26 14.63 -14.13
CA ASP A 37 5.30 14.47 -15.59
C ASP A 37 6.46 13.54 -15.99
N LEU A 38 6.13 12.27 -16.21
CA LEU A 38 7.11 11.24 -16.54
C LEU A 38 7.85 11.49 -17.86
N ALA A 39 7.26 12.22 -18.80
CA ALA A 39 7.90 12.53 -20.07
C ALA A 39 9.02 13.57 -19.94
N SER A 40 8.99 14.35 -18.85
CA SER A 40 9.99 15.37 -18.55
C SER A 40 11.19 14.85 -17.73
N LEU A 41 11.07 13.65 -17.17
CA LEU A 41 12.13 13.07 -16.33
C LEU A 41 13.28 12.55 -17.17
N ASP A 42 14.50 12.77 -16.67
CA ASP A 42 15.65 12.03 -17.17
C ASP A 42 15.54 10.53 -16.80
N PRO A 43 16.19 9.63 -17.55
CA PRO A 43 16.09 8.20 -17.31
C PRO A 43 16.51 7.76 -15.90
N ALA A 44 17.49 8.41 -15.28
CA ALA A 44 17.93 8.05 -13.94
C ALA A 44 16.88 8.44 -12.89
N ALA A 45 16.27 9.62 -13.01
CA ALA A 45 15.15 10.03 -12.16
C ALA A 45 13.95 9.08 -12.31
N LEU A 46 13.64 8.65 -13.54
CA LEU A 46 12.57 7.67 -13.78
C LEU A 46 12.86 6.32 -13.13
N ILE A 47 14.09 5.81 -13.25
CA ILE A 47 14.52 4.56 -12.58
C ILE A 47 14.33 4.69 -11.06
N MET A 48 14.80 5.79 -10.47
CA MET A 48 14.68 6.00 -9.02
C MET A 48 13.22 6.08 -8.54
N LEU A 49 12.35 6.72 -9.33
CA LEU A 49 10.91 6.77 -9.04
C LEU A 49 10.30 5.37 -9.08
N VAL A 50 10.62 4.58 -10.11
CA VAL A 50 10.14 3.21 -10.24
C VAL A 50 10.63 2.33 -9.10
N GLU A 51 11.92 2.38 -8.74
CA GLU A 51 12.46 1.59 -7.62
C GLU A 51 11.79 1.94 -6.29
N ARG A 52 11.52 3.22 -6.04
CA ARG A 52 10.78 3.65 -4.85
C ARG A 52 9.36 3.07 -4.82
N LEU A 53 8.64 3.10 -5.94
CA LEU A 53 7.30 2.52 -6.04
C LEU A 53 7.33 1.00 -5.85
N ARG A 54 8.33 0.31 -6.42
CA ARG A 54 8.53 -1.13 -6.23
C ARG A 54 8.75 -1.48 -4.75
N GLY A 55 9.61 -0.73 -4.05
CA GLY A 55 9.82 -0.91 -2.62
C GLY A 55 8.55 -0.66 -1.80
N GLY A 56 7.78 0.38 -2.15
CA GLY A 56 6.48 0.64 -1.51
C GLY A 56 5.46 -0.48 -1.74
N LEU A 57 5.41 -1.08 -2.93
CA LEU A 57 4.55 -2.22 -3.21
C LEU A 57 4.96 -3.46 -2.41
N ASP A 58 6.25 -3.79 -2.35
CA ASP A 58 6.78 -4.89 -1.52
C ASP A 58 6.41 -4.69 -0.04
N ASP A 59 6.54 -3.45 0.45
CA ASP A 59 6.18 -3.12 1.82
C ASP A 59 4.68 -3.27 2.10
N MET A 60 3.81 -2.88 1.15
CA MET A 60 2.36 -3.07 1.28
C MET A 60 1.95 -4.54 1.24
N VAL A 61 2.63 -5.37 0.43
CA VAL A 61 2.40 -6.83 0.43
C VAL A 61 2.74 -7.41 1.80
N ARG A 62 3.90 -7.04 2.38
CA ARG A 62 4.28 -7.45 3.74
C ARG A 62 3.26 -6.98 4.78
N LEU A 63 2.82 -5.72 4.69
CA LEU A 63 1.82 -5.18 5.61
C LEU A 63 0.48 -5.94 5.53
N ILE A 64 0.06 -6.36 4.34
CA ILE A 64 -1.15 -7.20 4.18
C ILE A 64 -0.95 -8.54 4.88
N THR A 65 0.19 -9.21 4.66
CA THR A 65 0.54 -10.47 5.33
C THR A 65 0.55 -10.31 6.85
N GLU A 66 1.21 -9.28 7.38
CA GLU A 66 1.28 -8.97 8.81
C GLU A 66 -0.09 -8.71 9.47
N THR A 67 -1.07 -8.24 8.70
CA THR A 67 -2.37 -7.84 9.24
C THR A 67 -3.46 -8.89 9.08
N HIS A 68 -3.20 -9.91 8.27
CA HIS A 68 -4.17 -10.97 7.96
C HIS A 68 -3.68 -12.36 8.39
N ASP A 69 -2.56 -12.48 9.09
CA ASP A 69 -1.90 -13.75 9.47
C ASP A 69 -1.89 -14.74 8.30
N LEU A 70 -1.54 -14.23 7.11
CA LEU A 70 -1.42 -15.04 5.90
C LEU A 70 -0.06 -15.76 5.92
N ASP A 71 0.03 -16.81 6.75
CA ASP A 71 1.10 -17.81 6.66
C ASP A 71 1.05 -18.59 5.34
#